data_AF-A0A4Q0VHN6-F1
#
_entry.id   AF-A0A4Q0VHN6-F1
#
_cell.length_a   1.000
_cell.length_b   1.000
_cell.length_c   1.000
_cell.angle_alpha   90.00
_cell.angle_beta   90.00
_cell.angle_gamma   90.00
#
_symmetry.space_group_name_H-M   'P 1'
#
loop_
_entity.id
_entity.type
_entity.pdbx_description
1 polymer ?
#
loop_
_entity_poly.entity_id
_entity_poly.type
_entity_poly.pdbx_seq_one_letter_code
_entity_poly.pdbx_strand_id
1 'polypeptide(L)'
;MLNKFVKKVAVIVATCALTLTGFTATIPAQATAKTPSWGHWNTTTITYKYDTSSSYYKSVWKNAVKRWNKVGVVTLKKAKAGQKANITLTSSKSLSHRQSGDLAGYTNYSYLQKGGNDNQIVSAKSTLNKSLLSKYKYTKNQRTNVATHEIGHALGLSHSKSENSVMYASDRYASIDSQDASALQTAYQNA
;
A
#
# COMPACT_ATOMS: atom_id res chain seq x y z
N MET A 1 7.58 28.31 -50.12
CA MET A 1 6.63 28.11 -49.00
C MET A 1 7.43 27.76 -47.75
N LEU A 2 7.17 28.52 -46.69
CA LEU A 2 7.79 28.61 -45.36
C LEU A 2 8.97 27.67 -44.98
N ASN A 3 10.15 28.29 -45.00
CA ASN A 3 11.30 28.24 -44.06
C ASN A 3 11.32 27.15 -42.97
N LYS A 4 12.33 26.25 -42.99
CA LYS A 4 13.74 26.42 -42.57
C LYS A 4 13.90 26.22 -41.05
N PHE A 5 14.62 25.15 -40.65
CA PHE A 5 16.05 25.19 -40.23
C PHE A 5 16.23 25.88 -38.86
N VAL A 6 17.06 25.48 -37.90
CA VAL A 6 18.00 24.38 -37.73
C VAL A 6 18.76 24.67 -36.40
N LYS A 7 19.41 23.63 -35.85
CA LYS A 7 20.59 23.66 -34.97
C LYS A 7 20.50 24.27 -33.56
N LYS A 8 20.79 23.37 -32.62
CA LYS A 8 21.54 23.57 -31.37
C LYS A 8 22.72 24.54 -31.57
N VAL A 9 22.91 25.52 -30.68
CA VAL A 9 24.20 25.94 -30.10
C VAL A 9 23.90 26.67 -28.78
N ALA A 10 24.57 26.25 -27.69
CA ALA A 10 24.60 26.96 -26.43
C ALA A 10 25.64 28.09 -26.51
N VAL A 11 25.29 29.30 -26.04
CA VAL A 11 26.27 30.34 -25.69
C VAL A 11 25.83 30.97 -24.37
N ILE A 12 26.74 30.92 -23.42
CA ILE A 12 26.69 31.49 -22.07
C ILE A 12 27.07 32.97 -22.16
N VAL A 13 26.31 33.86 -21.52
CA VAL A 13 26.86 35.11 -20.95
C VAL A 13 26.07 35.46 -19.69
N ALA A 14 26.78 35.54 -18.57
CA ALA A 14 26.30 36.07 -17.30
C ALA A 14 26.69 37.54 -17.19
N THR A 15 25.75 38.44 -16.86
CA THR A 15 26.04 39.61 -16.02
C THR A 15 24.79 40.26 -15.43
N CYS A 16 24.85 40.42 -14.10
CA CYS A 16 24.37 41.52 -13.26
C CYS A 16 22.93 42.06 -13.38
N ALA A 17 22.14 41.64 -12.38
CA ALA A 17 21.27 42.44 -11.53
C ALA A 17 20.27 43.40 -12.21
N LEU A 18 19.05 42.90 -12.42
CA LEU A 18 17.83 43.70 -12.33
C LEU A 18 16.76 42.93 -11.55
N THR A 19 16.38 43.53 -10.41
CA THR A 19 15.12 43.38 -9.65
C THR A 19 14.52 41.98 -9.52
N LEU A 20 14.61 41.42 -8.31
CA LEU A 20 13.87 40.25 -7.86
C LEU A 20 12.35 40.56 -7.86
N THR A 21 11.66 40.30 -8.97
CA THR A 21 10.21 40.12 -8.99
C THR A 21 9.92 38.64 -9.23
N GLY A 22 9.21 38.05 -8.27
CA GLY A 22 9.05 36.61 -8.12
C GLY A 22 8.40 35.94 -9.33
N PHE A 23 9.15 35.05 -9.95
CA PHE A 23 8.59 33.94 -10.72
C PHE A 23 8.59 32.70 -9.84
N THR A 24 7.59 32.55 -8.98
CA THR A 24 7.20 31.23 -8.50
C THR A 24 6.51 30.53 -9.66
N ALA A 25 7.28 29.83 -10.50
CA ALA A 25 6.69 28.83 -11.37
C ALA A 25 6.09 27.75 -10.46
N THR A 26 4.79 27.83 -10.21
CA THR A 26 4.03 26.74 -9.60
C THR A 26 4.07 25.59 -10.59
N ILE A 27 5.01 24.66 -10.41
CA ILE A 27 4.89 23.34 -11.01
C ILE A 27 3.56 22.80 -10.45
N PRO A 28 2.54 22.54 -11.28
CA PRO A 28 1.31 21.97 -10.77
C PRO A 28 1.68 20.66 -10.11
N ALA A 29 1.44 20.56 -8.80
CA ALA A 29 1.56 19.31 -8.08
C ALA A 29 0.68 18.31 -8.82
N GLN A 30 1.31 17.33 -9.47
CA GLN A 30 0.57 16.30 -10.18
C GLN A 30 -0.36 15.65 -9.17
N ALA A 31 -1.67 15.79 -9.37
CA ALA A 31 -2.66 15.21 -8.48
C ALA A 31 -2.37 13.71 -8.37
N THR A 32 -1.84 13.28 -7.23
CA THR A 32 -1.56 11.88 -6.97
C THR A 32 -2.86 11.13 -7.10
N ALA A 33 -2.92 10.16 -8.02
CA ALA A 33 -4.11 9.32 -8.19
C ALA A 33 -4.51 8.74 -6.82
N LYS A 34 -5.76 8.92 -6.40
CA LYS A 34 -6.20 8.50 -5.07
C LYS A 34 -6.31 6.97 -5.03
N THR A 35 -5.59 6.32 -4.12
CA THR A 35 -5.86 4.91 -3.78
C THR A 35 -7.31 4.78 -3.34
N PRO A 36 -8.15 3.93 -3.96
CA PRO A 36 -9.53 3.76 -3.53
C PRO A 36 -9.61 2.99 -2.21
N SER A 37 -10.70 3.17 -1.46
CA SER A 37 -11.07 2.32 -0.33
C SER A 37 -12.38 1.59 -0.62
N TRP A 38 -12.58 0.44 0.02
CA TRP A 38 -13.80 -0.38 -0.07
C TRP A 38 -14.52 -0.51 1.27
N GLY A 39 -13.90 -0.12 2.37
CA GLY A 39 -14.48 -0.19 3.71
C GLY A 39 -13.49 0.20 4.81
N HIS A 40 -13.89 -0.01 6.06
CA HIS A 40 -13.05 0.25 7.24
C HIS A 40 -13.48 -0.62 8.42
N TRP A 41 -12.61 -0.78 9.43
CA TRP A 41 -13.02 -1.32 10.73
C TRP A 41 -13.80 -0.26 11.52
N ASN A 42 -14.71 -0.67 12.40
CA ASN A 42 -15.44 0.24 13.30
C ASN A 42 -14.60 0.77 14.49
N THR A 43 -13.29 0.72 14.36
CA THR A 43 -12.32 1.20 15.34
C THR A 43 -10.98 1.37 14.65
N THR A 44 -10.17 2.31 15.15
CA THR A 44 -8.79 2.51 14.71
C THR A 44 -7.81 1.57 15.43
N THR A 45 -8.20 0.89 16.51
CA THR A 45 -7.36 -0.13 17.16
C THR A 45 -7.74 -1.53 16.71
N ILE A 46 -6.94 -2.09 15.80
CA ILE A 46 -7.24 -3.34 15.11
C ILE A 46 -6.26 -4.41 15.58
N THR A 47 -6.80 -5.51 16.09
CA THR A 47 -5.99 -6.60 16.63
C THR A 47 -5.56 -7.58 15.55
N TYR A 48 -4.32 -8.06 15.61
CA TYR A 48 -3.83 -9.12 14.72
C TYR A 48 -3.26 -10.32 15.48
N LYS A 49 -3.28 -11.49 14.84
CA LYS A 49 -2.53 -12.68 15.28
C LYS A 49 -1.66 -13.22 14.15
N TYR A 50 -0.56 -13.87 14.51
CA TYR A 50 0.23 -14.66 13.57
C TYR A 50 -0.30 -16.10 13.58
N ASP A 51 -0.63 -16.62 12.41
CA ASP A 51 -1.03 -18.01 12.19
C ASP A 51 -0.01 -18.69 11.27
N THR A 52 1.26 -18.59 11.63
CA THR A 52 2.38 -19.24 10.94
C THR A 52 3.42 -19.62 11.99
N SER A 53 4.02 -20.80 11.86
CA SER A 53 5.11 -21.24 12.73
C SER A 53 6.45 -20.59 12.35
N SER A 54 6.60 -20.11 11.10
CA SER A 54 7.86 -19.57 10.59
C SER A 54 8.23 -18.23 11.23
N SER A 55 9.35 -18.20 11.97
CA SER A 55 9.92 -16.98 12.53
C SER A 55 10.27 -15.95 11.46
N TYR A 56 10.73 -16.40 10.29
CA TYR A 56 11.01 -15.55 9.13
C TYR A 56 9.77 -14.76 8.68
N TYR A 57 8.63 -15.44 8.46
CA TYR A 57 7.40 -14.78 8.03
C TYR A 57 6.76 -13.95 9.15
N LYS A 58 6.89 -14.33 10.43
CA LYS A 58 6.54 -13.45 11.55
C LYS A 58 7.33 -12.13 11.47
N SER A 59 8.62 -12.18 11.14
CA SER A 59 9.43 -10.97 10.96
C SER A 59 9.00 -10.12 9.76
N VAL A 60 8.61 -10.73 8.65
CA VAL A 60 8.06 -10.03 7.47
C VAL A 60 6.79 -9.29 7.84
N TRP A 61 5.82 -9.98 8.45
CA TRP A 61 4.58 -9.37 8.92
C TRP A 61 4.79 -8.29 9.98
N LYS A 62 5.73 -8.50 10.92
CA LYS A 62 6.11 -7.48 11.91
C LYS A 62 6.57 -6.18 11.26
N ASN A 63 7.35 -6.27 10.17
CA ASN A 63 7.80 -5.08 9.45
C ASN A 63 6.65 -4.39 8.71
N ALA A 64 5.75 -5.14 8.08
CA ALA A 64 4.57 -4.58 7.43
C ALA A 64 3.63 -3.87 8.41
N VAL A 65 3.38 -4.48 9.58
CA VAL A 65 2.63 -3.88 10.70
C VAL A 65 3.27 -2.56 11.14
N LYS A 66 4.60 -2.53 11.31
CA LYS A 66 5.31 -1.30 11.67
C LYS A 66 5.14 -0.18 10.65
N ARG A 67 5.12 -0.51 9.35
CA ARG A 67 4.92 0.48 8.27
C ARG A 67 3.55 1.12 8.36
N TRP A 68 2.49 0.32 8.51
CA TRP A 68 1.13 0.85 8.68
C TRP A 68 0.95 1.64 9.98
N ASN A 69 1.50 1.17 11.11
CA ASN A 69 1.46 1.93 12.36
C ASN A 69 2.22 3.26 12.28
N LYS A 70 3.28 3.36 11.45
CA LYS A 70 4.02 4.61 11.24
C LYS A 70 3.17 5.66 10.51
N VAL A 71 2.16 5.25 9.72
CA VAL A 71 1.22 6.16 9.06
C VAL A 71 0.37 6.92 10.08
N GLY A 72 0.05 6.30 11.22
CA GLY A 72 -0.63 6.97 12.34
C GLY A 72 -2.16 7.05 12.25
N VAL A 73 -2.78 6.52 11.19
CA VAL A 73 -4.25 6.50 11.05
C VAL A 73 -4.90 5.38 11.87
N VAL A 74 -4.22 4.24 11.98
CA VAL A 74 -4.68 3.07 12.73
C VAL A 74 -3.57 2.53 13.63
N THR A 75 -3.96 1.81 14.68
CA THR A 75 -3.06 1.06 15.56
C THR A 75 -3.30 -0.44 15.38
N LEU A 76 -2.38 -1.10 14.69
CA LEU A 76 -2.29 -2.56 14.63
C LEU A 76 -1.61 -3.10 15.89
N LYS A 77 -2.35 -3.83 16.70
CA LYS A 77 -1.88 -4.39 17.98
C LYS A 77 -1.96 -5.91 17.96
N LYS A 78 -0.94 -6.60 18.47
CA LYS A 78 -1.01 -8.06 18.60
C LYS A 78 -2.09 -8.43 19.63
N ALA A 79 -3.00 -9.34 19.28
CA ALA A 79 -4.00 -9.88 20.19
C ALA A 79 -3.33 -10.64 21.35
N LYS A 80 -3.94 -10.60 22.54
CA LYS A 80 -3.47 -11.42 23.68
C LYS A 80 -3.74 -12.90 23.40
N ALA A 81 -3.03 -13.79 24.08
CA ALA A 81 -3.30 -15.22 24.00
C ALA A 81 -4.78 -15.51 24.34
N GLY A 82 -5.43 -16.38 23.57
CA GLY A 82 -6.86 -16.71 23.74
C GLY A 82 -7.84 -15.67 23.19
N GLN A 83 -7.41 -14.44 22.86
CA GLN A 83 -8.31 -13.45 22.28
C GLN A 83 -8.50 -13.67 20.77
N LYS A 84 -9.74 -13.49 20.31
CA LYS A 84 -10.04 -13.40 18.88
C LYS A 84 -9.38 -12.13 18.31
N ALA A 85 -8.58 -12.30 17.26
CA ALA A 85 -7.98 -11.19 16.54
C ALA A 85 -8.87 -10.76 15.36
N ASN A 86 -8.85 -9.47 15.02
CA ASN A 86 -9.50 -8.94 13.82
C ASN A 86 -8.85 -9.47 12.53
N ILE A 87 -7.51 -9.43 12.48
CA ILE A 87 -6.71 -9.84 11.33
C ILE A 87 -5.88 -11.09 11.65
N THR A 88 -5.94 -12.10 10.78
CA THR A 88 -5.03 -13.25 10.81
C THR A 88 -3.94 -13.09 9.75
N LEU A 89 -2.68 -13.06 10.18
CA LEU A 89 -1.51 -12.93 9.31
C LEU A 89 -0.78 -14.27 9.19
N THR A 90 -0.72 -14.84 7.99
CA THR A 90 -0.19 -16.21 7.77
C THR A 90 0.66 -16.32 6.50
N SER A 91 1.18 -17.51 6.25
CA SER A 91 1.94 -17.89 5.06
C SER A 91 1.67 -19.36 4.73
N SER A 92 1.22 -19.66 3.51
CA SER A 92 0.93 -21.01 3.05
C SER A 92 2.03 -21.53 2.11
N LYS A 93 2.11 -22.85 1.91
CA LYS A 93 3.07 -23.43 0.95
C LYS A 93 2.78 -22.90 -0.46
N SER A 94 1.54 -23.01 -0.90
CA SER A 94 1.02 -22.48 -2.16
C SER A 94 -0.24 -21.66 -1.90
N LEU A 95 -0.54 -20.77 -2.85
CA LEU A 95 -1.73 -19.92 -2.85
C LEU A 95 -2.11 -19.64 -4.29
N SER A 96 -3.27 -20.13 -4.70
CA SER A 96 -3.81 -19.96 -6.05
C SER A 96 -5.26 -19.52 -5.99
N HIS A 97 -5.66 -18.65 -6.91
CA HIS A 97 -7.05 -18.21 -7.08
C HIS A 97 -7.56 -18.67 -8.45
N ARG A 98 -8.81 -19.15 -8.52
CA ARG A 98 -9.35 -19.84 -9.71
C ARG A 98 -9.22 -19.01 -11.00
N GLN A 99 -9.39 -17.69 -10.90
CA GLN A 99 -9.35 -16.78 -12.05
C GLN A 99 -7.98 -16.14 -12.29
N SER A 100 -7.06 -16.19 -11.32
CA SER A 100 -5.82 -15.39 -11.34
C SER A 100 -4.55 -16.23 -11.28
N GLY A 101 -4.68 -17.55 -11.11
CA GLY A 101 -3.53 -18.44 -10.96
C GLY A 101 -2.82 -18.25 -9.62
N ASP A 102 -1.51 -18.45 -9.61
CA ASP A 102 -0.69 -18.28 -8.41
C ASP A 102 -0.54 -16.80 -8.03
N LEU A 103 -0.78 -16.49 -6.75
CA LEU A 103 -0.67 -15.14 -6.22
C LEU A 103 0.48 -15.02 -5.22
N ALA A 104 1.16 -13.87 -5.17
CA ALA A 104 2.24 -13.62 -4.21
C ALA A 104 1.73 -13.45 -2.76
N GLY A 105 0.55 -12.84 -2.65
CA GLY A 105 -0.24 -12.73 -1.43
C GLY A 105 -1.73 -12.71 -1.78
N TYR A 106 -2.56 -12.89 -0.76
CA TYR A 106 -4.01 -12.70 -0.89
C TYR A 106 -4.64 -12.41 0.46
N THR A 107 -5.63 -11.52 0.46
CA THR A 107 -6.39 -11.16 1.65
C THR A 107 -7.85 -11.51 1.47
N ASN A 108 -8.34 -12.42 2.31
CA ASN A 108 -9.76 -12.71 2.46
C ASN A 108 -10.34 -11.81 3.55
N TYR A 109 -11.60 -11.42 3.43
CA TYR A 109 -12.28 -10.61 4.43
C TYR A 109 -13.78 -10.93 4.51
N SER A 110 -14.39 -10.55 5.62
CA SER A 110 -15.84 -10.52 5.79
C SER A 110 -16.25 -9.13 6.26
N TYR A 111 -17.40 -8.67 5.79
CA TYR A 111 -17.88 -7.31 6.07
C TYR A 111 -19.41 -7.27 6.18
N LEU A 112 -19.91 -6.24 6.84
CA LEU A 112 -21.31 -5.83 6.80
C LEU A 112 -21.45 -4.72 5.76
N GLN A 113 -22.36 -4.90 4.81
CA GLN A 113 -22.61 -3.90 3.78
C GLN A 113 -23.46 -2.77 4.37
N LYS A 114 -22.91 -1.55 4.39
CA LYS A 114 -23.61 -0.33 4.88
C LYS A 114 -24.04 0.63 3.76
N GLY A 115 -23.60 0.36 2.52
CA GLY A 115 -23.90 1.17 1.34
C GLY A 115 -22.63 1.76 0.72
N GLY A 116 -22.59 1.89 -0.61
CA GLY A 116 -21.43 2.41 -1.34
C GLY A 116 -20.11 1.67 -1.01
N ASN A 117 -19.05 2.45 -0.81
CA ASN A 117 -17.71 1.96 -0.43
C ASN A 117 -17.46 2.02 1.10
N ASP A 118 -18.52 2.07 1.91
CA ASP A 118 -18.46 2.25 3.37
C ASP A 118 -18.70 0.93 4.13
N ASN A 119 -18.17 -0.18 3.60
CA ASN A 119 -18.38 -1.49 4.22
C ASN A 119 -17.70 -1.56 5.59
N GLN A 120 -18.38 -2.12 6.59
CA GLN A 120 -17.77 -2.38 7.90
C GLN A 120 -17.06 -3.73 7.88
N ILE A 121 -15.74 -3.72 7.96
CA ILE A 121 -14.92 -4.93 8.05
C ILE A 121 -15.12 -5.59 9.42
N VAL A 122 -15.35 -6.90 9.43
CA VAL A 122 -15.55 -7.69 10.67
C VAL A 122 -14.54 -8.82 10.84
N SER A 123 -13.89 -9.26 9.77
CA SER A 123 -12.73 -10.18 9.85
C SER A 123 -11.86 -10.07 8.61
N ALA A 124 -10.55 -10.32 8.75
CA ALA A 124 -9.64 -10.44 7.62
C ALA A 124 -8.56 -11.51 7.83
N LYS A 125 -8.11 -12.13 6.75
CA LYS A 125 -7.00 -13.09 6.72
C LYS A 125 -6.09 -12.83 5.52
N SER A 126 -4.88 -12.37 5.81
CA SER A 126 -3.84 -12.11 4.82
C SER A 126 -2.82 -13.25 4.79
N THR A 127 -2.55 -13.79 3.59
CA THR A 127 -1.72 -14.97 3.38
C THR A 127 -0.63 -14.68 2.36
N LEU A 128 0.63 -15.01 2.67
CA LEU A 128 1.73 -14.99 1.71
C LEU A 128 2.00 -16.37 1.10
N ASN A 129 2.31 -16.41 -0.21
CA ASN A 129 2.66 -17.63 -0.93
C ASN A 129 4.14 -17.96 -0.84
N LYS A 130 4.51 -18.95 0.00
CA LYS A 130 5.92 -19.29 0.22
C LYS A 130 6.61 -19.78 -1.05
N SER A 131 5.98 -20.67 -1.81
CA SER A 131 6.55 -21.26 -3.01
C SER A 131 6.78 -20.21 -4.10
N LEU A 132 5.79 -19.36 -4.39
CA LEU A 132 5.93 -18.32 -5.41
C LEU A 132 7.02 -17.31 -5.05
N LEU A 133 6.96 -16.76 -3.83
CA LEU A 133 7.92 -15.76 -3.37
C LEU A 133 9.36 -16.30 -3.40
N SER A 134 9.55 -17.60 -3.13
CA SER A 134 10.86 -18.25 -3.22
C SER A 134 11.26 -18.59 -4.66
N LYS A 135 10.35 -19.11 -5.49
CA LYS A 135 10.58 -19.40 -6.92
C LYS A 135 11.11 -18.17 -7.66
N TYR A 136 10.51 -17.01 -7.40
CA TYR A 136 10.91 -15.73 -8.00
C TYR A 136 11.91 -14.92 -7.15
N LYS A 137 12.58 -15.58 -6.19
CA LYS A 137 13.69 -15.04 -5.40
C LYS A 137 13.41 -13.68 -4.72
N TYR A 138 12.21 -13.49 -4.20
CA TYR A 138 11.86 -12.26 -3.49
C TYR A 138 12.75 -12.08 -2.26
N THR A 139 13.38 -10.90 -2.16
CA THR A 139 14.12 -10.47 -0.97
C THR A 139 13.19 -10.27 0.22
N LYS A 140 13.74 -10.20 1.43
CA LYS A 140 12.94 -9.93 2.64
C LYS A 140 12.20 -8.59 2.54
N ASN A 141 12.79 -7.57 1.91
CA ASN A 141 12.14 -6.28 1.69
C ASN A 141 10.95 -6.41 0.73
N GLN A 142 11.11 -7.09 -0.41
CA GLN A 142 10.02 -7.32 -1.36
C GLN A 142 8.88 -8.14 -0.74
N ARG A 143 9.20 -9.18 0.06
CA ARG A 143 8.17 -9.91 0.80
C ARG A 143 7.45 -9.02 1.83
N THR A 144 8.16 -8.07 2.41
CA THR A 144 7.57 -7.06 3.30
C THR A 144 6.67 -6.11 2.52
N ASN A 145 7.01 -5.73 1.28
CA ASN A 145 6.15 -4.93 0.41
C ASN A 145 4.84 -5.66 0.09
N VAL A 146 4.91 -6.94 -0.32
CA VAL A 146 3.71 -7.79 -0.50
C VAL A 146 2.90 -7.89 0.80
N ALA A 147 3.54 -8.15 1.94
CA ALA A 147 2.84 -8.15 3.23
C ALA A 147 2.19 -6.79 3.58
N THR A 148 2.82 -5.69 3.18
CA THR A 148 2.30 -4.33 3.40
C THR A 148 1.06 -4.11 2.53
N HIS A 149 1.10 -4.52 1.27
CA HIS A 149 -0.03 -4.53 0.34
C HIS A 149 -1.23 -5.32 0.90
N GLU A 150 -0.98 -6.55 1.36
CA GLU A 150 -2.04 -7.39 1.93
C GLU A 150 -2.66 -6.80 3.20
N ILE A 151 -1.87 -6.17 4.07
CA ILE A 151 -2.44 -5.45 5.22
C ILE A 151 -3.25 -4.24 4.74
N GLY A 152 -2.85 -3.55 3.67
CA GLY A 152 -3.63 -2.46 3.09
C GLY A 152 -5.04 -2.92 2.69
N HIS A 153 -5.15 -4.08 2.05
CA HIS A 153 -6.46 -4.71 1.81
C HIS A 153 -7.21 -5.02 3.10
N ALA A 154 -6.55 -5.61 4.10
CA ALA A 154 -7.16 -5.91 5.40
C ALA A 154 -7.60 -4.65 6.18
N LEU A 155 -7.05 -3.48 5.83
CA LEU A 155 -7.42 -2.17 6.37
C LEU A 155 -8.51 -1.47 5.55
N GLY A 156 -8.91 -2.02 4.40
CA GLY A 156 -9.98 -1.45 3.59
C GLY A 156 -9.55 -0.70 2.34
N LEU A 157 -8.27 -0.79 1.94
CA LEU A 157 -7.78 -0.20 0.70
C LEU A 157 -7.96 -1.15 -0.49
N SER A 158 -8.29 -0.58 -1.64
CA SER A 158 -8.34 -1.26 -2.94
C SER A 158 -7.05 -0.99 -3.71
N HIS A 159 -6.89 -1.66 -4.86
CA HIS A 159 -5.73 -1.43 -5.71
C HIS A 159 -5.64 0.03 -6.19
N SER A 160 -4.45 0.60 -6.09
CA SER A 160 -4.13 1.89 -6.73
C SER A 160 -3.80 1.69 -8.20
N LYS A 161 -4.02 2.75 -8.99
CA LYS A 161 -3.56 2.86 -10.38
C LYS A 161 -2.13 3.41 -10.49
N SER A 162 -1.55 3.91 -9.40
CA SER A 162 -0.22 4.52 -9.37
C SER A 162 0.84 3.47 -9.03
N GLU A 163 1.84 3.30 -9.89
CA GLU A 163 2.97 2.37 -9.66
C GLU A 163 3.81 2.70 -8.42
N ASN A 164 3.72 3.93 -7.92
CA ASN A 164 4.42 4.35 -6.70
C ASN A 164 3.74 3.87 -5.41
N SER A 165 2.47 3.48 -5.49
CA SER A 165 1.68 3.04 -4.34
C SER A 165 1.99 1.59 -3.98
N VAL A 166 2.07 1.30 -2.68
CA VAL A 166 2.16 -0.10 -2.21
C VAL A 166 0.92 -0.90 -2.60
N MET A 167 -0.20 -0.23 -2.88
CA MET A 167 -1.46 -0.82 -3.33
C MET A 167 -1.52 -1.04 -4.85
N TYR A 168 -0.47 -0.77 -5.61
CA TYR A 168 -0.41 -1.16 -7.02
C TYR A 168 -0.27 -2.69 -7.15
N ALA A 169 -1.21 -3.32 -7.85
CA ALA A 169 -1.40 -4.77 -7.85
C ALA A 169 -0.18 -5.57 -8.36
N SER A 170 0.59 -5.01 -9.29
CA SER A 170 1.67 -5.73 -9.97
C SER A 170 3.06 -5.39 -9.44
N ASP A 171 3.17 -4.57 -8.40
CA ASP A 171 4.46 -4.14 -7.87
C ASP A 171 4.83 -4.83 -6.55
N ARG A 172 6.14 -5.04 -6.38
CA ARG A 172 6.80 -5.56 -5.19
C ARG A 172 7.90 -4.63 -4.68
N TYR A 173 8.07 -3.44 -5.25
CA TYR A 173 9.14 -2.47 -4.94
C TYR A 173 8.63 -1.26 -4.17
N ALA A 174 7.39 -0.82 -4.40
CA ALA A 174 6.77 0.31 -3.75
C ALA A 174 6.62 0.13 -2.23
N SER A 175 6.64 1.28 -1.56
CA SER A 175 6.31 1.44 -0.14
C SER A 175 5.01 2.22 -0.02
N ILE A 176 4.49 2.38 1.20
CA ILE A 176 3.28 3.18 1.43
C ILE A 176 3.53 4.59 0.91
N ASP A 177 2.69 5.03 -0.02
CA ASP A 177 2.74 6.36 -0.61
C ASP A 177 1.74 7.30 0.09
N SER A 178 1.88 8.61 -0.12
CA SER A 178 0.98 9.62 0.49
C SER A 178 -0.48 9.41 0.09
N GLN A 179 -0.73 8.92 -1.13
CA GLN A 179 -2.08 8.57 -1.60
C GLN A 179 -2.72 7.42 -0.78
N ASP A 180 -1.92 6.45 -0.31
CA ASP A 180 -2.40 5.33 0.49
C ASP A 180 -2.77 5.81 1.90
N ALA A 181 -1.93 6.68 2.47
CA ALA A 181 -2.19 7.31 3.76
C ALA A 181 -3.45 8.19 3.73
N SER A 182 -3.62 9.01 2.69
CA SER A 182 -4.80 9.88 2.52
C SER A 182 -6.09 9.07 2.32
N ALA A 183 -6.02 7.99 1.53
CA ALA A 183 -7.13 7.06 1.34
C ALA A 183 -7.54 6.40 2.66
N LEU A 184 -6.55 5.92 3.43
CA LEU A 184 -6.80 5.32 4.74
C LEU A 184 -7.38 6.35 5.71
N GLN A 185 -6.85 7.58 5.74
CA GLN A 185 -7.40 8.65 6.58
C GLN A 185 -8.87 8.93 6.24
N THR A 186 -9.22 9.00 4.96
CA THR A 186 -10.61 9.21 4.52
C THR A 186 -11.51 8.05 4.98
N ALA A 187 -11.05 6.81 4.82
CA ALA A 187 -11.84 5.62 5.17
C ALA A 187 -12.16 5.53 6.68
N TYR A 188 -11.31 6.11 7.55
CA TYR A 188 -11.46 6.04 9.02
C TYR A 188 -11.94 7.35 9.66
N GLN A 189 -12.37 8.35 8.87
CA GLN A 189 -12.85 9.63 9.42
C GLN A 189 -14.06 9.49 10.36
N ASN A 190 -14.89 8.44 10.17
CA ASN A 190 -16.10 8.18 10.95
C ASN A 190 -16.04 6.85 11.72
N ALA A 191 -14.84 6.30 11.93
CA ALA A 191 -14.62 4.98 12.53
C ALA A 191 -14.52 5.00 14.06
#